data_AF-A0A3N6TQ00-F1
#
_entry.id   AF-A0A3N6TQ00-F1
#
_cell.length_a   1.000
_cell.length_b   1.000
_cell.length_c   1.000
_cell.angle_alpha   90.00
_cell.angle_beta   90.00
_cell.angle_gamma   90.00
#
_symmetry.space_group_name_H-M   'P 1'
#
loop_
_entity.id
_entity.type
_entity.pdbx_description
1 polymer ?
#
loop_
_entity_poly.entity_id
_entity_poly.type
_entity_poly.pdbx_seq_one_letter_code
_entity_poly.pdbx_strand_id
1 'polypeptide(L)' 'MDKRFIQANREARWSFWLAVAYLACWASMAALAGNEIGPTGLPRWFEMACLLVPALFIFLCWLMVKRIFCDIPLEDDK' A
#
# COMPACT_ATOMS: atom_id res chain seq x y z
N MET A 1 -19.46 9.00 -21.69
CA MET A 1 -18.64 8.85 -20.47
C MET A 1 -17.20 9.12 -20.87
N ASP A 2 -16.68 10.32 -20.57
CA ASP A 2 -15.33 10.72 -20.98
C ASP A 2 -14.26 9.77 -20.46
N LYS A 3 -13.29 9.44 -21.32
CA LYS A 3 -12.20 8.51 -21.03
C LYS A 3 -11.40 8.92 -19.77
N ARG A 4 -11.33 10.23 -19.50
CA ARG A 4 -10.79 10.84 -18.27
C ARG A 4 -11.41 10.31 -16.98
N PHE A 5 -12.75 10.18 -16.93
CA PHE A 5 -13.43 9.71 -15.71
C PHE A 5 -13.22 8.21 -15.48
N ILE A 6 -13.14 7.43 -16.56
CA ILE A 6 -12.90 5.98 -16.49
C ILE A 6 -11.48 5.71 -15.98
N GLN A 7 -10.51 6.53 -16.37
CA GLN A 7 -9.14 6.43 -15.89
C GLN A 7 -9.00 6.83 -14.42
N ALA A 8 -9.55 7.98 -14.01
CA ALA A 8 -9.52 8.43 -12.63
C ALA A 8 -10.17 7.40 -11.68
N ASN A 9 -11.29 6.78 -12.07
CA ASN A 9 -11.93 5.73 -11.28
C ASN A 9 -11.08 4.46 -11.17
N ARG A 10 -10.31 4.13 -12.21
CA ARG A 10 -9.40 2.98 -12.20
C ARG A 10 -8.26 3.23 -11.22
N GLU A 11 -7.62 4.39 -11.27
CA GLU A 11 -6.54 4.79 -10.36
C GLU A 11 -7.00 4.86 -8.90
N ALA A 12 -8.15 5.50 -8.64
CA ALA A 12 -8.73 5.58 -7.31
C ALA A 12 -9.02 4.21 -6.71
N ARG A 13 -9.55 3.27 -7.51
CA ARG A 13 -9.84 1.91 -7.05
C ARG A 13 -8.57 1.16 -6.66
N TRP A 14 -7.48 1.37 -7.39
CA TRP A 14 -6.19 0.76 -7.05
C TRP A 14 -5.55 1.36 -5.80
N SER A 15 -5.60 2.68 -5.61
CA SER A 15 -5.17 3.33 -4.36
C SER A 15 -5.98 2.83 -3.16
N PHE A 16 -7.29 2.64 -3.34
CA PHE A 16 -8.16 2.09 -2.30
C PHE A 16 -7.79 0.66 -1.94
N TRP A 17 -7.57 -0.21 -2.94
CA TRP A 17 -7.09 -1.57 -2.70
C TRP A 17 -5.73 -1.61 -2.00
N LEU A 18 -4.83 -0.67 -2.30
CA LEU A 18 -3.54 -0.55 -1.63
C LEU A 18 -3.71 -0.21 -0.14
N ALA A 19 -4.59 0.74 0.18
CA ALA A 19 -4.89 1.12 1.55
C ALA A 19 -5.54 -0.04 2.34
N VAL A 20 -6.46 -0.78 1.71
CA VAL A 20 -7.07 -1.97 2.32
C VAL A 20 -6.02 -3.07 2.55
N ALA A 21 -5.15 -3.33 1.58
CA ALA A 21 -4.08 -4.31 1.70
C ALA A 21 -3.07 -3.93 2.81
N TYR A 22 -2.75 -2.63 2.92
CA TYR A 22 -1.93 -2.10 4.02
C TYR A 22 -2.58 -2.36 5.38
N LEU A 23 -3.86 -2.01 5.55
CA LEU A 23 -4.59 -2.24 6.80
C LEU A 23 -4.70 -3.73 7.12
N ALA A 24 -4.95 -4.59 6.14
CA ALA A 24 -4.99 -6.03 6.31
C ALA A 24 -3.63 -6.59 6.74
N CYS A 25 -2.53 -6.12 6.13
CA CYS A 25 -1.19 -6.54 6.50
C CYS A 25 -0.83 -6.07 7.92
N TRP A 26 -1.14 -4.82 8.27
CA TRP A 26 -0.95 -4.30 9.63
C TRP A 26 -1.75 -5.11 10.67
N ALA A 27 -3.03 -5.40 10.39
CA ALA A 27 -3.86 -6.23 11.26
C ALA A 27 -3.34 -7.68 11.36
N SER A 28 -2.81 -8.23 10.27
CA SER A 28 -2.22 -9.57 10.28
C SER A 28 -0.97 -9.66 11.16
N MET A 29 -0.19 -8.58 11.27
CA MET A 29 0.94 -8.53 12.21
C MET A 29 0.47 -8.60 13.65
N ALA A 30 -0.62 -7.91 14.01
CA ALA A 30 -1.20 -8.02 15.35
C ALA A 30 -1.77 -9.42 15.65
N ALA A 31 -2.29 -10.11 14.62
CA ALA A 31 -2.88 -11.44 14.78
C ALA A 31 -1.85 -12.59 14.82
N LEU A 32 -0.75 -12.47 14.08
CA LEU A 32 0.25 -13.54 13.91
C LEU A 32 1.48 -13.37 14.81
N ALA A 33 1.87 -12.13 15.14
CA ALA A 33 3.03 -11.90 15.96
C ALA A 33 2.65 -12.07 17.44
N GLY A 34 2.88 -13.26 17.96
CA GLY A 34 2.71 -13.55 19.39
C GLY A 34 3.55 -12.62 20.27
N ASN A 35 3.12 -12.45 21.53
CA ASN A 35 3.70 -11.52 22.50
C ASN A 35 5.11 -11.90 23.02
N GLU A 36 5.86 -12.75 22.31
CA GLU A 36 7.22 -13.06 22.72
C GLU A 36 8.11 -11.83 22.52
N ILE A 37 9.04 -11.66 23.47
CA ILE A 37 9.94 -10.53 23.58
C ILE A 37 10.91 -10.55 22.39
N GLY A 38 10.92 -9.46 21.64
CA GLY A 38 11.82 -9.26 20.51
C GLY A 38 13.25 -8.90 20.94
N PRO A 39 14.19 -8.86 19.99
CA PRO A 39 15.61 -8.57 20.26
C PRO A 39 15.85 -7.21 20.93
N THR A 40 14.91 -6.27 20.82
CA THR A 40 14.97 -4.95 21.48
C THR A 40 14.31 -4.90 22.87
N GLY A 41 13.73 -6.00 23.35
CA GLY A 41 12.98 -6.05 24.61
C GLY A 41 11.51 -5.62 24.50
N LEU A 42 11.06 -5.23 23.30
CA LEU A 42 9.67 -4.87 22.99
C LEU A 42 8.92 -6.07 22.38
N PRO A 43 7.57 -6.08 22.39
CA PRO A 43 6.80 -7.16 21.76
C PRO A 43 7.11 -7.26 20.26
N ARG A 44 7.39 -8.46 19.72
CA ARG A 44 7.73 -8.63 18.30
C ARG A 44 6.67 -8.11 17.33
N TRP A 45 5.40 -8.10 17.73
CA TRP A 45 4.32 -7.54 16.92
C TRP A 45 4.50 -6.02 16.69
N PHE A 46 5.08 -5.32 17.66
CA PHE A 46 5.39 -3.90 17.54
C PHE A 46 6.56 -3.66 16.58
N GLU A 47 7.62 -4.45 16.67
CA GLU A 47 8.76 -4.33 15.75
C GLU A 47 8.36 -4.64 14.31
N MET A 48 7.59 -5.70 14.11
CA MET A 48 7.07 -6.08 12.79
C MET A 48 6.07 -5.04 12.26
N ALA A 49 5.19 -4.50 13.10
CA ALA A 49 4.27 -3.43 12.70
C ALA A 49 4.98 -2.10 12.41
N CYS A 50 6.09 -1.79 13.08
CA CYS A 50 6.77 -0.50 12.94
C CYS A 50 7.86 -0.48 11.86
N LEU A 51 8.48 -1.63 11.55
CA LEU A 51 9.52 -1.72 10.51
C LEU A 51 9.02 -2.43 9.25
N LEU A 52 8.42 -3.62 9.40
CA LEU A 52 8.04 -4.45 8.26
C LEU A 52 6.87 -3.84 7.49
N VAL A 53 5.83 -3.39 8.19
CA VAL A 53 4.62 -2.84 7.56
C VAL A 53 4.89 -1.56 6.76
N PRO A 54 5.60 -0.53 7.26
CA PRO A 54 5.92 0.63 6.44
C PRO A 54 6.89 0.30 5.29
N ALA A 55 7.86 -0.59 5.48
CA ALA A 55 8.72 -1.03 4.38
C ALA A 55 7.91 -1.72 3.27
N LEU A 56 6.98 -2.60 3.67
CA LEU A 56 6.07 -3.28 2.76
C LEU A 56 5.14 -2.29 2.06
N PHE A 57 4.62 -1.30 2.78
CA PHE A 57 3.81 -0.21 2.21
C PHE A 57 4.57 0.57 1.13
N ILE A 58 5.82 0.96 1.39
CA ILE A 58 6.66 1.66 0.42
C ILE A 58 6.87 0.80 -0.84
N PHE A 59 7.16 -0.49 -0.66
CA PHE A 59 7.32 -1.42 -1.78
C PHE A 59 6.02 -1.57 -2.60
N LEU A 60 4.88 -1.66 -1.93
CA LEU A 60 3.54 -1.72 -2.56
C LEU A 60 3.21 -0.43 -3.31
N CYS A 61 3.47 0.74 -2.71
CA CYS A 61 3.35 2.05 -3.37
C CYS A 61 4.23 2.12 -4.62
N TRP A 62 5.48 1.67 -4.54
CA TRP A 62 6.40 1.64 -5.68
C TRP A 62 5.88 0.72 -6.80
N LEU A 63 5.42 -0.47 -6.45
CA LEU A 63 4.89 -1.43 -7.42
C LEU A 63 3.58 -0.93 -8.05
N MET A 64 2.74 -0.26 -7.26
CA MET A 64 1.52 0.41 -7.75
C MET A 64 1.88 1.51 -8.76
N VAL A 65 2.82 2.40 -8.41
CA VAL A 65 3.27 3.47 -9.32
C VAL A 65 3.77 2.86 -10.63
N LYS A 66 4.64 1.84 -10.54
CA LYS A 66 5.23 1.20 -11.71
C LYS A 66 4.24 0.39 -12.58
N ARG A 67 3.19 -0.18 -11.98
CA ARG A 67 2.21 -1.03 -12.70
C ARG A 67 1.01 -0.25 -13.24
N ILE A 68 0.66 0.88 -12.63
CA ILE A 68 -0.67 1.50 -12.79
C ILE A 68 -0.57 2.89 -13.41
N PHE A 69 0.47 3.65 -13.08
CA PHE A 69 0.73 4.91 -13.76
C PHE A 69 1.32 4.60 -15.12
N CYS A 70 0.42 4.42 -16.09
CA CYS A 70 0.74 4.56 -17.49
C CYS A 70 0.68 6.07 -17.78
N ASP A 71 1.75 6.62 -18.36
CA ASP A 71 1.85 8.04 -18.72
C ASP A 71 0.59 8.49 -19.47
N ILE A 72 -0.21 9.34 -18.83
CA ILE A 72 -1.28 10.07 -19.51
C ILE A 72 -0.60 11.32 -20.07
N PRO A 73 -0.53 11.51 -21.40
CA PRO A 73 -0.16 12.81 -21.93
C PRO A 73 -1.20 13.81 -21.43
N LEU A 74 -0.73 14.77 -20.62
CA LEU A 74 -1.51 15.92 -20.15
C LEU A 74 -1.75 16.96 -21.26
N GLU A 75 -1.34 16.67 -22.49
CA GLU A 75 -1.50 17.54 -23.65
C GLU A 75 -2.83 17.28 -24.35
N ASP A 76 -3.70 18.28 -24.24
CA ASP A 76 -4.87 18.50 -25.08
C ASP A 76 -4.33 18.91 -26.47
N ASP A 77 -4.12 17.95 -27.37
CA ASP A 77 -3.78 18.28 -28.76
C ASP A 77 -5.06 18.76 -29.49
N LYS A 78 -5.28 20.08 -29.37
CA LYS A 78 -6.25 20.97 -30.03
C LYS A 78 -7.60 21.23 -29.34
#